data_AF-A0A7W7U3F6-F1
#
_entry.id   AF-A0A7W7U3F6-F1
#
_cell.length_a   1.000
_cell.length_b   1.000
_cell.length_c   1.000
_cell.angle_alpha   90.00
_cell.angle_beta   90.00
_cell.angle_gamma   90.00
#
_symmetry.space_group_name_H-M   'P 1'
#
loop_
_entity.id
_entity.type
_entity.pdbx_description
1 polymer ?
#
loop_
_entity_poly.entity_id
_entity_poly.type
_entity_poly.pdbx_seq_one_letter_code
_entity_poly.pdbx_strand_id
1 'polypeptide(L)'
;MPTPRHHLNRQRRRQALADQPTAASRAHASVGLLTEPDSGPRRRPAAKPVRETTEAPREEAVSAAQDEAPAPKGGTRRHTPLVVLCLLTLLLGGFAGWAHSRAGALRDDPARGNTALTDLARTSEIKGQTAAAVAALFSYDHADTAPFDRAAKTLLTGKAVTQHRTLFAGVLAQAAQQKTVITTTVTDSAVERIDGDRARVLVYADQSSVSTAGAGGKGGGKQKPKAQDQGVYAGAMFALDVVRRDGHWLVENIDTFGR
;
A
#
# COMPACT_ATOMS: atom_id res chain seq x y z
N MET A 1 -21.60 -1.57 39.26
CA MET A 1 -22.74 -1.94 38.39
C MET A 1 -22.31 -1.81 36.94
N PRO A 2 -22.68 -2.73 36.02
CA PRO A 2 -22.44 -2.56 34.58
C PRO A 2 -23.22 -1.36 34.03
N THR A 3 -22.65 -0.64 33.07
CA THR A 3 -23.29 0.58 32.51
C THR A 3 -24.33 0.23 31.43
N PRO A 4 -25.43 1.01 31.30
CA PRO A 4 -26.60 0.60 30.51
C PRO A 4 -26.37 0.45 29.00
N ARG A 5 -25.27 1.02 28.47
CA ARG A 5 -24.97 1.00 27.01
C ARG A 5 -24.73 -0.41 26.44
N HIS A 6 -24.15 -1.34 27.23
CA HIS A 6 -23.89 -2.71 26.74
C HIS A 6 -25.15 -3.55 26.55
N HIS A 7 -26.21 -3.30 27.33
CA HIS A 7 -27.47 -4.03 27.19
C HIS A 7 -28.18 -3.66 25.87
N LEU A 8 -28.18 -2.37 25.51
CA LEU A 8 -28.81 -1.87 24.30
C LEU A 8 -28.22 -2.48 23.01
N ASN A 9 -26.89 -2.53 22.89
CA ASN A 9 -26.24 -3.17 21.74
C ASN A 9 -26.50 -4.69 21.69
N ARG A 10 -26.58 -5.37 22.85
CA ARG A 10 -26.89 -6.80 22.91
C ARG A 10 -28.34 -7.12 22.54
N GLN A 11 -29.27 -6.21 22.80
CA GLN A 11 -30.68 -6.33 22.36
C GLN A 11 -30.81 -6.09 20.86
N ARG A 12 -30.24 -5.00 20.31
CA ARG A 12 -30.25 -4.73 18.86
C ARG A 12 -29.69 -5.89 18.04
N ARG A 13 -28.56 -6.48 18.46
CA ARG A 13 -27.94 -7.62 17.76
C ARG A 13 -28.75 -8.94 17.86
N ARG A 14 -29.71 -9.03 18.78
CA ARG A 14 -30.68 -10.15 18.85
C ARG A 14 -31.89 -9.89 17.97
N GLN A 15 -32.40 -8.65 17.94
CA GLN A 15 -33.52 -8.26 17.06
C GLN A 15 -33.13 -8.42 15.59
N ALA A 16 -31.95 -7.93 15.18
CA ALA A 16 -31.40 -8.11 13.83
C ALA A 16 -31.12 -9.59 13.43
N LEU A 17 -31.22 -10.54 14.36
CA LEU A 17 -31.16 -11.99 14.09
C LEU A 17 -32.55 -12.66 14.08
N ALA A 18 -33.56 -12.02 14.66
CA ALA A 18 -34.96 -12.48 14.68
C ALA A 18 -35.76 -11.91 13.49
N ASP A 19 -35.47 -10.67 13.09
CA ASP A 19 -36.12 -9.96 11.99
C ASP A 19 -35.58 -10.35 10.60
N GLN A 20 -34.82 -11.45 10.48
CA GLN A 20 -34.19 -11.91 9.24
C GLN A 20 -35.10 -12.93 8.53
N PRO A 21 -35.77 -12.58 7.41
CA PRO A 21 -36.72 -13.49 6.77
C PRO A 21 -36.02 -14.63 6.03
N THR A 22 -36.56 -15.84 6.12
CA THR A 22 -36.13 -16.98 5.31
C THR A 22 -36.35 -16.72 3.82
N ALA A 23 -35.39 -17.15 2.99
CA ALA A 23 -35.34 -16.81 1.57
C ALA A 23 -36.53 -17.36 0.76
N ALA A 24 -37.13 -16.52 -0.09
CA ALA A 24 -38.15 -16.88 -1.06
C ALA A 24 -38.01 -16.06 -2.36
N SER A 25 -38.39 -16.67 -3.49
CA SER A 25 -38.11 -16.16 -4.84
C SER A 25 -39.05 -15.02 -5.32
N ARG A 26 -38.44 -13.98 -5.89
CA ARG A 26 -38.92 -13.10 -7.00
C ARG A 26 -37.74 -12.19 -7.40
N ALA A 27 -37.30 -12.04 -8.66
CA ALA A 27 -37.95 -11.91 -9.98
C ALA A 27 -38.44 -10.48 -10.30
N HIS A 28 -37.75 -9.86 -11.28
CA HIS A 28 -38.05 -8.64 -12.06
C HIS A 28 -38.47 -7.34 -11.34
N ALA A 29 -37.62 -6.31 -11.48
CA ALA A 29 -38.04 -4.92 -11.62
C ALA A 29 -37.07 -4.18 -12.57
N SER A 30 -37.59 -3.59 -13.65
CA SER A 30 -36.82 -2.77 -14.59
C SER A 30 -36.90 -1.30 -14.23
N VAL A 31 -35.78 -0.58 -14.30
CA VAL A 31 -35.76 0.89 -14.35
C VAL A 31 -35.13 1.29 -15.67
N GLY A 32 -35.77 2.22 -16.39
CA GLY A 32 -35.32 2.61 -17.72
C GLY A 32 -35.32 4.13 -17.93
N LEU A 33 -34.37 4.52 -18.79
CA LEU A 33 -34.38 5.73 -19.61
C LEU A 33 -34.05 7.09 -18.96
N LEU A 34 -33.65 8.01 -19.85
CA LEU A 34 -33.36 9.45 -19.69
C LEU A 34 -32.04 9.77 -18.96
N THR A 35 -31.09 10.55 -19.51
CA THR A 35 -31.00 11.21 -20.83
C THR A 35 -29.54 11.50 -21.20
N GLU A 36 -29.16 11.33 -22.47
CA GLU A 36 -27.90 11.85 -23.04
C GLU A 36 -28.00 13.33 -23.41
N PRO A 37 -26.89 14.09 -23.37
CA PRO A 37 -26.70 15.24 -24.26
C PRO A 37 -25.55 15.04 -25.26
N ASP A 38 -25.85 15.40 -26.51
CA ASP A 38 -25.08 15.13 -27.73
C ASP A 38 -23.74 15.88 -27.89
N SER A 39 -22.95 15.32 -28.81
CA SER A 39 -21.76 15.80 -29.52
C SER A 39 -21.76 17.30 -29.92
N GLY A 40 -20.55 17.87 -30.04
CA GLY A 40 -20.37 19.19 -30.67
C GLY A 40 -18.90 19.55 -30.94
N PRO A 41 -18.37 19.41 -32.17
CA PRO A 41 -16.95 19.60 -32.45
C PRO A 41 -16.57 21.07 -32.68
N ARG A 42 -15.54 21.58 -31.99
CA ARG A 42 -15.04 22.96 -32.20
C ARG A 42 -13.75 22.99 -33.04
N ARG A 43 -13.90 23.32 -34.32
CA ARG A 43 -12.81 23.40 -35.32
C ARG A 43 -12.07 24.74 -35.24
N ARG A 44 -10.74 24.72 -35.37
CA ARG A 44 -9.86 25.90 -35.60
C ARG A 44 -10.23 26.58 -36.94
N PRO A 45 -9.95 27.89 -37.11
CA PRO A 45 -8.73 28.23 -37.89
C PRO A 45 -7.98 29.53 -37.50
N ALA A 46 -6.71 29.55 -37.91
CA ALA A 46 -5.89 30.67 -38.40
C ALA A 46 -5.79 32.03 -37.65
N ALA A 47 -4.54 32.37 -37.31
CA ALA A 47 -3.96 33.70 -37.59
C ALA A 47 -2.78 33.51 -38.56
N LYS A 48 -2.42 34.54 -39.34
CA LYS A 48 -1.38 34.50 -40.40
C LYS A 48 -0.18 35.40 -40.07
N PRO A 49 0.97 35.28 -40.76
CA PRO A 49 2.27 35.72 -40.25
C PRO A 49 2.58 37.20 -40.49
N VAL A 50 3.52 37.73 -39.71
CA VAL A 50 4.33 38.90 -40.08
C VAL A 50 5.54 38.41 -40.88
N ARG A 51 5.89 39.16 -41.91
CA ARG A 51 7.07 38.98 -42.77
C ARG A 51 7.85 40.28 -42.74
N GLU A 52 9.12 40.22 -42.35
CA GLU A 52 10.09 41.28 -42.59
C GLU A 52 11.21 40.73 -43.50
N THR A 53 11.93 41.59 -44.21
CA THR A 53 12.54 41.25 -45.51
C THR A 53 13.86 41.96 -45.73
N THR A 54 14.92 41.18 -46.03
CA THR A 54 16.22 41.66 -46.57
C THR A 54 17.02 42.45 -45.48
N GLU A 55 18.35 42.58 -45.49
CA GLU A 55 19.35 42.55 -46.56
C GLU A 55 20.71 41.95 -46.11
N ALA A 56 21.57 41.65 -47.08
CA ALA A 56 23.00 41.38 -46.87
C ALA A 56 23.82 41.89 -48.06
N PRO A 57 24.96 42.57 -47.81
CA PRO A 57 26.11 42.48 -48.70
C PRO A 57 27.34 41.82 -48.03
N ARG A 58 28.44 41.70 -48.78
CA ARG A 58 29.63 40.88 -48.50
C ARG A 58 30.88 41.50 -49.13
N GLU A 59 31.97 41.63 -48.37
CA GLU A 59 33.41 41.75 -48.74
C GLU A 59 34.20 41.77 -47.39
N GLU A 60 35.36 41.14 -47.14
CA GLU A 60 36.70 41.09 -47.79
C GLU A 60 37.47 42.44 -47.76
N ALA A 61 38.70 42.57 -47.23
CA ALA A 61 39.54 41.70 -46.38
C ALA A 61 40.24 42.51 -45.23
N VAL A 62 41.53 42.55 -44.86
CA VAL A 62 42.84 42.02 -45.35
C VAL A 62 43.70 41.44 -44.18
N SER A 63 44.90 41.96 -43.85
CA SER A 63 45.83 41.39 -42.83
C SER A 63 46.97 42.35 -42.35
N ALA A 64 47.33 42.30 -41.06
CA ALA A 64 48.62 42.66 -40.38
C ALA A 64 48.46 42.30 -38.87
N ALA A 65 49.36 41.61 -38.12
CA ALA A 65 50.80 41.77 -37.82
C ALA A 65 51.09 42.90 -36.79
N GLN A 66 51.81 42.72 -35.65
CA GLN A 66 52.48 41.54 -35.04
C GLN A 66 52.10 41.39 -33.52
N ASP A 67 52.87 41.12 -32.45
CA ASP A 67 54.32 40.93 -32.16
C ASP A 67 54.61 40.11 -30.85
N GLU A 68 55.89 40.04 -30.40
CA GLU A 68 56.44 39.25 -29.25
C GLU A 68 55.85 39.54 -27.84
N ALA A 69 55.47 38.58 -26.97
CA ALA A 69 56.21 37.59 -26.12
C ALA A 69 56.67 38.14 -24.73
N PRO A 70 56.87 37.36 -23.62
CA PRO A 70 57.02 35.89 -23.48
C PRO A 70 56.05 35.18 -22.47
N ALA A 71 56.34 33.92 -22.11
CA ALA A 71 55.43 32.96 -21.46
C ALA A 71 55.47 32.90 -19.90
N PRO A 72 54.52 32.17 -19.25
CA PRO A 72 54.83 30.77 -18.89
C PRO A 72 53.67 29.74 -18.95
N LYS A 73 54.05 28.48 -19.23
CA LYS A 73 53.52 27.18 -18.74
C LYS A 73 52.01 27.06 -18.40
N GLY A 74 51.24 26.30 -19.21
CA GLY A 74 49.82 26.01 -18.89
C GLY A 74 49.10 25.00 -19.81
N GLY A 75 49.74 23.91 -20.20
CA GLY A 75 49.29 22.96 -21.25
C GLY A 75 48.10 22.04 -20.92
N THR A 76 47.04 22.53 -20.25
CA THR A 76 45.87 21.71 -19.85
C THR A 76 44.50 22.26 -20.27
N ARG A 77 44.42 23.53 -20.72
CA ARG A 77 43.15 24.21 -21.04
C ARG A 77 42.32 23.61 -22.19
N ARG A 78 42.91 22.80 -23.08
CA ARG A 78 42.16 22.20 -24.21
C ARG A 78 41.18 21.10 -23.78
N HIS A 79 41.38 20.49 -22.62
CA HIS A 79 40.50 19.44 -22.10
C HIS A 79 39.38 20.00 -21.20
N THR A 80 39.49 21.24 -20.72
CA THR A 80 38.47 21.88 -19.87
C THR A 80 37.06 21.86 -20.46
N PRO A 81 36.80 22.27 -21.73
CA PRO A 81 35.46 22.17 -22.31
C PRO A 81 34.98 20.72 -22.48
N LEU A 82 35.88 19.78 -22.77
CA LEU A 82 35.57 18.35 -22.90
C LEU A 82 35.18 17.74 -21.54
N VAL A 83 35.90 18.08 -20.47
CA VAL A 83 35.63 17.63 -19.10
C VAL A 83 34.31 18.22 -18.59
N VAL A 84 34.03 19.50 -18.88
CA VAL A 84 32.73 20.11 -18.58
C VAL A 84 31.61 19.42 -19.34
N LEU A 85 31.81 19.09 -20.63
CA LEU A 85 30.83 18.36 -21.42
C LEU A 85 30.58 16.94 -20.87
N CYS A 86 31.63 16.20 -20.47
CA CYS A 86 31.50 14.89 -19.83
C CYS A 86 30.78 14.97 -18.48
N LEU A 87 31.09 15.97 -17.64
CA LEU A 87 30.36 16.17 -16.38
C LEU A 87 28.89 16.53 -16.63
N LEU A 88 28.60 17.36 -17.64
CA LEU A 88 27.24 17.72 -18.03
C LEU A 88 26.45 16.51 -18.54
N THR A 89 27.05 15.67 -19.41
CA THR A 89 26.37 14.46 -19.92
C THR A 89 26.20 13.38 -18.87
N LEU A 90 27.13 13.25 -17.91
CA LEU A 90 26.95 12.38 -16.74
C LEU A 90 25.84 12.88 -15.80
N LEU A 91 25.75 14.20 -15.56
CA LEU A 91 24.66 14.79 -14.78
C LEU A 91 23.30 14.65 -15.48
N LEU A 92 23.22 14.94 -16.78
CA LEU A 92 22.00 14.78 -17.56
C LEU A 92 21.60 13.30 -17.72
N GLY A 93 22.56 12.38 -17.89
CA GLY A 93 22.29 10.95 -17.96
C GLY A 93 21.84 10.37 -16.62
N GLY A 94 22.49 10.76 -15.53
CA GLY A 94 22.09 10.40 -14.16
C GLY A 94 20.72 10.97 -13.80
N PHE A 95 20.48 12.25 -14.10
CA PHE A 95 19.16 12.88 -13.92
C PHE A 95 18.11 12.25 -14.82
N ALA A 96 18.41 11.90 -16.07
CA ALA A 96 17.47 11.22 -16.96
C ALA A 96 17.12 9.82 -16.47
N GLY A 97 18.08 9.04 -15.98
CA GLY A 97 17.83 7.72 -15.37
C GLY A 97 17.03 7.81 -14.06
N TRP A 98 17.34 8.79 -13.21
CA TRP A 98 16.59 9.08 -11.99
C TRP A 98 15.17 9.60 -12.27
N ALA A 99 15.02 10.50 -13.24
CA ALA A 99 13.74 11.03 -13.66
C ALA A 99 12.91 9.98 -14.42
N HIS A 100 13.53 9.07 -15.17
CA HIS A 100 12.84 7.97 -15.85
C HIS A 100 12.34 6.92 -14.84
N SER A 101 13.17 6.52 -13.87
CA SER A 101 12.73 5.63 -12.78
C SER A 101 11.65 6.27 -11.89
N ARG A 102 11.71 7.58 -11.65
CA ARG A 102 10.61 8.34 -11.01
C ARG A 102 9.38 8.52 -11.88
N ALA A 103 9.54 8.64 -13.20
CA ALA A 103 8.45 8.86 -14.14
C ALA A 103 7.71 7.57 -14.52
N GLY A 104 8.34 6.40 -14.45
CA GLY A 104 7.67 5.10 -14.56
C GLY A 104 6.57 4.97 -13.51
N ALA A 105 6.91 5.25 -12.24
CA ALA A 105 5.97 5.33 -11.12
C ALA A 105 4.92 6.45 -11.22
N LEU A 106 4.87 7.19 -12.32
CA LEU A 106 3.91 8.26 -12.64
C LEU A 106 3.33 8.15 -14.07
N ARG A 107 3.65 7.10 -14.83
CA ARG A 107 3.15 6.87 -16.21
C ARG A 107 2.13 5.75 -16.30
N ASP A 108 2.15 4.82 -15.37
CA ASP A 108 1.03 3.93 -15.12
C ASP A 108 -0.11 4.77 -14.54
N ASP A 109 -1.12 5.08 -15.36
CA ASP A 109 -2.37 5.70 -14.91
C ASP A 109 -3.12 4.69 -14.01
N PRO A 110 -3.18 4.89 -12.69
CA PRO A 110 -3.69 3.86 -11.79
C PRO A 110 -5.17 3.59 -12.03
N ALA A 111 -5.94 4.57 -12.52
CA ALA A 111 -7.37 4.39 -12.76
C ALA A 111 -7.66 3.56 -14.02
N ARG A 112 -6.75 3.55 -15.00
CA ARG A 112 -6.91 2.79 -16.27
C ARG A 112 -6.34 1.38 -16.21
N GLY A 113 -5.34 1.13 -15.38
CA GLY A 113 -4.74 -0.21 -15.19
C GLY A 113 -5.40 -1.06 -14.10
N ASN A 114 -6.07 -0.44 -13.12
CA ASN A 114 -6.53 -1.14 -11.91
C ASN A 114 -7.71 -2.09 -12.17
N THR A 115 -7.39 -3.38 -12.25
CA THR A 115 -8.40 -4.44 -12.43
C THR A 115 -9.28 -4.68 -11.19
N ALA A 116 -9.01 -4.06 -10.04
CA ALA A 116 -9.89 -4.18 -8.85
C ALA A 116 -11.33 -3.71 -9.10
N LEU A 117 -11.50 -2.75 -10.01
CA LEU A 117 -12.78 -2.13 -10.36
C LEU A 117 -13.57 -2.93 -11.42
N THR A 118 -12.94 -3.90 -12.09
CA THR A 118 -13.53 -4.65 -13.23
C THR A 118 -13.55 -6.15 -13.00
N ASP A 119 -12.58 -6.73 -12.31
CA ASP A 119 -12.50 -8.15 -11.93
C ASP A 119 -12.98 -8.34 -10.48
N LEU A 120 -14.31 -8.26 -10.29
CA LEU A 120 -14.95 -8.45 -8.98
C LEU A 120 -14.66 -9.84 -8.37
N ALA A 121 -14.39 -10.85 -9.20
CA ALA A 121 -14.06 -12.20 -8.75
C ALA A 121 -12.68 -12.24 -8.11
N ARG A 122 -11.65 -11.70 -8.78
CA ARG A 122 -10.29 -11.57 -8.24
C ARG A 122 -10.24 -10.63 -7.05
N THR A 123 -10.98 -9.51 -7.06
CA THR A 123 -11.12 -8.63 -5.88
C THR A 123 -11.68 -9.39 -4.67
N SER A 124 -12.67 -10.27 -4.88
CA SER A 124 -13.23 -11.10 -3.81
C SER A 124 -12.27 -12.21 -3.35
N GLU A 125 -11.55 -12.86 -4.27
CA GLU A 125 -10.48 -13.82 -3.98
C GLU A 125 -9.40 -13.19 -3.08
N ILE A 126 -8.92 -12.01 -3.46
CA ILE A 126 -7.89 -11.27 -2.73
C ILE A 126 -8.41 -10.84 -1.35
N LYS A 127 -9.61 -10.24 -1.24
CA LYS A 127 -10.21 -9.91 0.07
C LYS A 127 -10.25 -11.14 0.99
N GLY A 128 -10.73 -12.28 0.49
CA GLY A 128 -10.84 -13.51 1.25
C GLY A 128 -9.49 -14.08 1.69
N GLN A 129 -8.54 -14.26 0.76
CA GLN A 129 -7.21 -14.81 1.07
C GLN A 129 -6.40 -13.86 1.95
N THR A 130 -6.42 -12.55 1.70
CA THR A 130 -5.71 -11.57 2.55
C THR A 130 -6.30 -11.51 3.96
N ALA A 131 -7.64 -11.57 4.11
CA ALA A 131 -8.26 -11.60 5.44
C ALA A 131 -7.89 -12.86 6.24
N ALA A 132 -7.90 -14.04 5.59
CA ALA A 132 -7.45 -15.29 6.20
C ALA A 132 -5.96 -15.27 6.54
N ALA A 133 -5.11 -14.71 5.66
CA ALA A 133 -3.69 -14.58 5.89
C ALA A 133 -3.39 -13.67 7.08
N VAL A 134 -4.06 -12.52 7.20
CA VAL A 134 -3.93 -11.62 8.36
C VAL A 134 -4.35 -12.32 9.65
N ALA A 135 -5.49 -13.02 9.66
CA ALA A 135 -5.94 -13.74 10.84
C ALA A 135 -4.90 -14.80 11.29
N ALA A 136 -4.29 -15.54 10.36
CA ALA A 136 -3.27 -16.54 10.64
C ALA A 136 -1.90 -15.95 11.01
N LEU A 137 -1.51 -14.81 10.43
CA LEU A 137 -0.21 -14.18 10.66
C LEU A 137 -0.16 -13.35 11.95
N PHE A 138 -1.28 -12.80 12.40
CA PHE A 138 -1.32 -11.90 13.56
C PHE A 138 -1.97 -12.50 14.82
N SER A 139 -2.45 -13.75 14.75
CA SER A 139 -2.89 -14.52 15.93
C SER A 139 -1.77 -15.46 16.41
N TYR A 140 -1.67 -15.65 17.73
CA TYR A 140 -0.65 -16.48 18.39
C TYR A 140 -1.21 -17.11 19.67
N ASP A 141 -0.97 -18.40 19.89
CA ASP A 141 -1.19 -19.05 21.18
C ASP A 141 0.16 -19.52 21.75
N HIS A 142 0.39 -19.28 23.04
CA HIS A 142 1.55 -19.79 23.76
C HIS A 142 1.53 -21.32 23.94
N ALA A 143 0.36 -21.96 23.82
CA ALA A 143 0.16 -23.40 24.00
C ALA A 143 0.36 -24.20 22.69
N ASP A 144 0.13 -23.56 21.54
CA ASP A 144 0.45 -24.11 20.21
C ASP A 144 0.92 -22.99 19.28
N THR A 145 2.25 -22.89 19.08
CA THR A 145 2.85 -21.92 18.16
C THR A 145 2.85 -22.41 16.71
N ALA A 146 2.60 -23.69 16.46
CA ALA A 146 2.78 -24.30 15.13
C ALA A 146 1.90 -23.70 14.02
N PRO A 147 0.66 -23.21 14.27
CA PRO A 147 -0.11 -22.46 13.27
C PRO A 147 0.55 -21.14 12.87
N PHE A 148 1.04 -20.37 13.84
CA PHE A 148 1.73 -19.08 13.63
C PHE A 148 3.09 -19.30 12.92
N ASP A 149 3.88 -20.25 13.39
CA ASP A 149 5.17 -20.64 12.80
C ASP A 149 5.03 -21.21 11.38
N ARG A 150 3.86 -21.78 11.04
CA ARG A 150 3.52 -22.20 9.68
C ARG A 150 3.13 -21.00 8.83
N ALA A 151 2.18 -20.18 9.30
CA ALA A 151 1.71 -18.99 8.59
C ALA A 151 2.86 -18.06 8.19
N ALA A 152 3.79 -17.78 9.12
CA ALA A 152 4.96 -16.95 8.88
C ALA A 152 5.93 -17.53 7.81
N LYS A 153 5.91 -18.86 7.57
CA LYS A 153 6.72 -19.53 6.54
C LYS A 153 5.99 -19.68 5.20
N THR A 154 4.66 -19.83 5.21
CA THR A 154 3.88 -20.15 3.99
C THR A 154 3.13 -18.96 3.39
N LEU A 155 2.97 -17.85 4.13
CA LEU A 155 2.16 -16.69 3.70
C LEU A 155 2.97 -15.38 3.57
N LEU A 156 4.24 -15.39 3.97
CA LEU A 156 5.13 -14.24 3.88
C LEU A 156 6.19 -14.42 2.79
N THR A 157 6.54 -13.32 2.13
CA THR A 157 7.67 -13.24 1.21
C THR A 157 8.30 -11.84 1.25
N GLY A 158 9.43 -11.64 0.55
CA GLY A 158 10.07 -10.33 0.42
C GLY A 158 10.40 -9.66 1.75
N LYS A 159 9.87 -8.44 1.94
CA LYS A 159 10.13 -7.61 3.14
C LYS A 159 9.27 -8.04 4.33
N ALA A 160 8.07 -8.55 4.06
CA ALA A 160 7.09 -8.92 5.08
C ALA A 160 7.63 -9.94 6.10
N VAL A 161 8.49 -10.88 5.67
CA VAL A 161 9.18 -11.85 6.55
C VAL A 161 9.94 -11.14 7.68
N THR A 162 10.70 -10.09 7.35
CA THR A 162 11.47 -9.32 8.33
C THR A 162 10.58 -8.35 9.11
N GLN A 163 9.62 -7.70 8.45
CA GLN A 163 8.68 -6.77 9.09
C GLN A 163 7.84 -7.47 10.17
N HIS A 164 7.22 -8.61 9.84
CA HIS A 164 6.44 -9.45 10.76
C HIS A 164 7.26 -9.88 11.97
N ARG A 165 8.46 -10.41 11.75
CA ARG A 165 9.38 -10.81 12.84
C ARG A 165 9.72 -9.63 13.76
N THR A 166 9.96 -8.44 13.21
CA THR A 166 10.24 -7.23 14.00
C THR A 166 9.02 -6.77 14.81
N LEU A 167 7.82 -6.78 14.22
CA LEU A 167 6.57 -6.45 14.93
C LEU A 167 6.31 -7.41 16.11
N PHE A 168 6.60 -8.70 15.93
CA PHE A 168 6.36 -9.72 16.94
C PHE A 168 7.49 -9.92 17.97
N ALA A 169 8.70 -9.40 17.73
CA ALA A 169 9.87 -9.66 18.57
C ALA A 169 9.67 -9.34 20.06
N GLY A 170 9.07 -8.20 20.39
CA GLY A 170 8.72 -7.84 21.78
C GLY A 170 7.44 -8.53 22.27
N VAL A 171 6.46 -8.71 21.39
CA VAL A 171 5.13 -9.25 21.71
C VAL A 171 5.22 -10.72 22.14
N LEU A 172 5.97 -11.55 21.42
CA LEU A 172 6.10 -12.98 21.71
C LEU A 172 6.81 -13.23 23.05
N ALA A 173 7.81 -12.42 23.41
CA ALA A 173 8.50 -12.53 24.69
C ALA A 173 7.54 -12.26 25.86
N GLN A 174 6.68 -11.24 25.76
CA GLN A 174 5.66 -10.97 26.77
C GLN A 174 4.56 -12.03 26.75
N ALA A 175 4.10 -12.49 25.58
CA ALA A 175 3.05 -13.49 25.44
C ALA A 175 3.45 -14.84 26.04
N ALA A 176 4.71 -15.27 25.88
CA ALA A 176 5.24 -16.46 26.53
C ALA A 176 5.28 -16.32 28.07
N GLN A 177 5.71 -15.18 28.60
CA GLN A 177 5.74 -14.92 30.05
C GLN A 177 4.33 -14.86 30.67
N GLN A 178 3.38 -14.23 29.98
CA GLN A 178 2.01 -14.02 30.45
C GLN A 178 1.03 -15.12 30.01
N LYS A 179 1.53 -16.15 29.31
CA LYS A 179 0.73 -17.25 28.73
C LYS A 179 -0.46 -16.75 27.91
N THR A 180 -0.20 -15.78 27.04
CA THR A 180 -1.23 -15.01 26.35
C THR A 180 -1.62 -15.65 25.03
N VAL A 181 -2.94 -15.74 24.80
CA VAL A 181 -3.52 -15.97 23.48
C VAL A 181 -3.83 -14.61 22.85
N ILE A 182 -3.34 -14.39 21.64
CA ILE A 182 -3.58 -13.21 20.82
C ILE A 182 -4.42 -13.66 19.62
N THR A 183 -5.56 -13.02 19.39
CA THR A 183 -6.47 -13.36 18.29
C THR A 183 -6.75 -12.11 17.46
N THR A 184 -6.40 -12.14 16.18
CA THR A 184 -6.69 -11.06 15.22
C THR A 184 -7.85 -11.45 14.31
N THR A 185 -8.91 -10.64 14.32
CA THR A 185 -10.10 -10.78 13.48
C THR A 185 -10.14 -9.62 12.49
N VAL A 186 -10.09 -9.91 11.19
CA VAL A 186 -10.30 -8.88 10.15
C VAL A 186 -11.76 -8.46 10.16
N THR A 187 -12.01 -7.16 10.30
CA THR A 187 -13.35 -6.58 10.40
C THR A 187 -13.84 -6.06 9.04
N ASP A 188 -12.94 -5.51 8.21
CA ASP A 188 -13.15 -5.32 6.77
C ASP A 188 -11.80 -5.25 6.03
N SER A 189 -11.84 -5.36 4.70
CA SER A 189 -10.69 -5.15 3.81
C SER A 189 -11.14 -4.52 2.49
N ALA A 190 -10.27 -3.74 1.84
CA ALA A 190 -10.55 -3.16 0.53
C ALA A 190 -9.32 -3.32 -0.36
N VAL A 191 -9.51 -3.80 -1.59
CA VAL A 191 -8.43 -3.85 -2.58
C VAL A 191 -8.30 -2.45 -3.19
N GLU A 192 -7.18 -1.78 -2.89
CA GLU A 192 -6.84 -0.46 -3.41
C GLU A 192 -6.48 -0.57 -4.90
N ARG A 193 -5.67 -1.57 -5.26
CA ARG A 193 -5.18 -1.78 -6.63
C ARG A 193 -4.90 -3.25 -6.93
N ILE A 194 -5.13 -3.68 -8.18
CA ILE A 194 -4.62 -4.95 -8.73
C ILE A 194 -3.85 -4.70 -10.02
N ASP A 195 -2.58 -5.09 -10.01
CA ASP A 195 -1.60 -5.00 -11.09
C ASP A 195 -1.23 -6.43 -11.55
N GLY A 196 -2.14 -7.10 -12.25
CA GLY A 196 -1.96 -8.48 -12.71
C GLY A 196 -1.93 -9.50 -11.57
N ASP A 197 -0.72 -9.97 -11.23
CA ASP A 197 -0.43 -10.91 -10.11
C ASP A 197 0.06 -10.20 -8.84
N ARG A 198 -0.07 -8.87 -8.76
CA ARG A 198 0.19 -8.07 -7.56
C ARG A 198 -1.07 -7.31 -7.17
N ALA A 199 -1.27 -7.09 -5.88
CA ALA A 199 -2.35 -6.24 -5.39
C ALA A 199 -1.97 -5.51 -4.11
N ARG A 200 -2.64 -4.39 -3.85
CA ARG A 200 -2.52 -3.62 -2.61
C ARG A 200 -3.87 -3.63 -1.89
N VAL A 201 -3.86 -4.00 -0.61
CA VAL A 201 -5.07 -4.26 0.18
C VAL A 201 -5.01 -3.48 1.48
N LEU A 202 -5.99 -2.60 1.70
CA LEU A 202 -6.26 -1.96 2.98
C LEU A 202 -6.97 -2.97 3.88
N VAL A 203 -6.53 -3.11 5.12
CA VAL A 203 -7.11 -4.04 6.10
C VAL A 203 -7.45 -3.30 7.38
N TYR A 204 -8.67 -3.49 7.87
CA TYR A 204 -9.09 -3.18 9.22
C TYR A 204 -9.18 -4.48 10.01
N ALA A 205 -8.52 -4.55 11.16
CA ALA A 205 -8.53 -5.74 12.00
C ALA A 205 -8.56 -5.37 13.48
N ASP A 206 -9.39 -6.09 14.23
CA ASP A 206 -9.41 -6.02 15.69
C ASP A 206 -8.56 -7.14 16.26
N GLN A 207 -7.73 -6.82 17.26
CA GLN A 207 -6.94 -7.79 18.01
C GLN A 207 -7.44 -7.86 19.45
N SER A 208 -7.69 -9.08 19.94
CA SER A 208 -7.91 -9.37 21.36
C SER A 208 -6.73 -10.13 21.95
N SER A 209 -6.44 -9.90 23.22
CA SER A 209 -5.30 -10.47 23.94
C SER A 209 -5.75 -10.92 25.34
N VAL A 210 -5.67 -12.23 25.61
CA VAL A 210 -6.17 -12.86 26.84
C VAL A 210 -5.06 -13.69 27.49
N SER A 211 -4.73 -13.37 28.75
CA SER A 211 -3.77 -14.16 29.54
C SER A 211 -4.41 -15.43 30.09
N THR A 212 -3.84 -16.59 29.78
CA THR A 212 -4.22 -17.91 30.34
C THR A 212 -3.37 -18.29 31.55
N ALA A 213 -2.44 -17.44 31.98
CA ALA A 213 -1.87 -17.50 33.32
C ALA A 213 -2.99 -17.15 34.30
N GLY A 214 -3.72 -18.19 34.72
CA GLY A 214 -5.03 -18.08 35.37
C GLY A 214 -5.05 -17.10 36.55
N ALA A 215 -6.21 -16.49 36.78
CA ALA A 215 -6.47 -15.25 37.54
C ALA A 215 -6.06 -15.21 39.04
N GLY A 216 -4.82 -15.61 39.33
CA GLY A 216 -4.19 -15.74 40.65
C GLY A 216 -3.51 -14.46 41.12
N GLY A 217 -4.25 -13.35 41.13
CA GLY A 217 -3.86 -12.21 41.95
C GLY A 217 -3.78 -12.66 43.40
N LYS A 218 -2.59 -12.58 44.03
CA LYS A 218 -2.37 -13.00 45.41
C LYS A 218 -3.27 -12.22 46.38
N GLY A 219 -4.36 -12.84 46.80
CA GLY A 219 -5.31 -12.28 47.76
C GLY A 219 -6.26 -13.37 48.26
N GLY A 220 -6.12 -13.77 49.52
CA GLY A 220 -6.89 -14.86 50.10
C GLY A 220 -8.32 -14.46 50.47
N GLY A 221 -9.25 -15.43 50.38
CA GLY A 221 -10.56 -15.36 51.03
C GLY A 221 -11.76 -15.12 50.09
N LYS A 222 -12.71 -16.07 50.17
CA LYS A 222 -14.10 -16.04 49.66
C LYS A 222 -14.27 -16.11 48.13
N GLN A 223 -15.29 -16.84 47.69
CA GLN A 223 -15.53 -17.09 46.25
C GLN A 223 -15.87 -15.79 45.51
N LYS A 224 -15.15 -15.50 44.42
CA LYS A 224 -15.58 -14.53 43.41
C LYS A 224 -16.50 -15.20 42.37
N PRO A 225 -17.50 -14.49 41.82
CA PRO A 225 -18.25 -14.99 40.67
C PRO A 225 -17.33 -15.20 39.47
N LYS A 226 -17.75 -16.04 38.50
CA LYS A 226 -16.96 -16.43 37.32
C LYS A 226 -16.13 -15.27 36.77
N ALA A 227 -14.82 -15.46 36.71
CA ALA A 227 -13.90 -14.49 36.13
C ALA A 227 -14.37 -14.17 34.70
N GLN A 228 -14.53 -12.88 34.43
CA GLN A 228 -14.70 -12.38 33.07
C GLN A 228 -13.30 -12.22 32.49
N ASP A 229 -13.08 -12.74 31.29
CA ASP A 229 -11.77 -12.64 30.62
C ASP A 229 -11.42 -11.15 30.46
N GLN A 230 -10.37 -10.71 31.14
CA GLN A 230 -9.90 -9.32 31.11
C GLN A 230 -9.06 -9.08 29.85
N GLY A 231 -9.67 -9.38 28.70
CA GLY A 231 -9.03 -9.26 27.40
C GLY A 231 -8.76 -7.81 27.04
N VAL A 232 -7.52 -7.49 26.67
CA VAL A 232 -7.20 -6.21 26.04
C VAL A 232 -7.67 -6.28 24.59
N TYR A 233 -8.31 -5.21 24.11
CA TYR A 233 -8.86 -5.11 22.75
C TYR A 233 -8.31 -3.87 22.06
N ALA A 234 -7.78 -4.02 20.84
CA ALA A 234 -7.22 -2.92 20.06
C ALA A 234 -7.55 -3.08 18.57
N GLY A 235 -8.10 -2.04 17.96
CA GLY A 235 -8.26 -1.97 16.50
C GLY A 235 -6.97 -1.51 15.82
N ALA A 236 -6.70 -2.05 14.63
CA ALA A 236 -5.57 -1.72 13.79
C ALA A 236 -6.00 -1.50 12.33
N MET A 237 -5.29 -0.62 11.64
CA MET A 237 -5.43 -0.39 10.20
C MET A 237 -4.04 -0.42 9.58
N PHE A 238 -3.87 -1.12 8.47
CA PHE A 238 -2.62 -1.20 7.69
C PHE A 238 -2.91 -1.55 6.24
N ALA A 239 -1.96 -1.25 5.35
CA ALA A 239 -1.95 -1.76 3.98
C ALA A 239 -1.02 -2.98 3.88
N LEU A 240 -1.40 -3.94 3.04
CA LEU A 240 -0.57 -5.06 2.63
C LEU A 240 -0.37 -4.99 1.11
N ASP A 241 0.88 -5.10 0.67
CA ASP A 241 1.16 -5.41 -0.73
C ASP A 241 1.33 -6.93 -0.86
N VAL A 242 0.50 -7.56 -1.67
CA VAL A 242 0.43 -9.01 -1.88
C VAL A 242 0.82 -9.39 -3.32
N VAL A 243 1.40 -10.57 -3.47
CA VAL A 243 1.84 -11.13 -4.76
C VAL A 243 1.36 -12.57 -4.89
N ARG A 244 0.82 -12.93 -6.06
CA ARG A 244 0.40 -14.28 -6.37
C ARG A 244 1.59 -15.14 -6.74
N ARG A 245 1.71 -16.32 -6.14
CA ARG A 245 2.66 -17.39 -6.53
C ARG A 245 1.99 -18.74 -6.36
N ASP A 246 2.20 -19.63 -7.31
CA ASP A 246 1.71 -21.02 -7.26
C ASP A 246 0.19 -21.13 -6.98
N GLY A 247 -0.58 -20.13 -7.45
CA GLY A 247 -2.02 -19.98 -7.24
C GLY A 247 -2.45 -19.21 -5.98
N HIS A 248 -1.54 -19.04 -5.01
CA HIS A 248 -1.83 -18.45 -3.69
C HIS A 248 -1.35 -16.99 -3.58
N TRP A 249 -2.05 -16.17 -2.78
CA TRP A 249 -1.63 -14.80 -2.48
C TRP A 249 -0.73 -14.74 -1.23
N LEU A 250 0.50 -14.23 -1.40
CA LEU A 250 1.51 -14.07 -0.35
C LEU A 250 1.72 -12.59 -0.01
N VAL A 251 1.93 -12.27 1.26
CA VAL A 251 2.26 -10.90 1.71
C VAL A 251 3.72 -10.59 1.43
N GLU A 252 4.02 -9.56 0.64
CA GLU A 252 5.38 -9.15 0.26
C GLU A 252 5.87 -7.92 1.07
N ASN A 253 4.95 -7.05 1.49
CA ASN A 253 5.23 -5.88 2.33
C ASN A 253 4.06 -5.57 3.27
N ILE A 254 4.37 -5.06 4.47
CA ILE A 254 3.42 -4.60 5.49
C ILE A 254 3.65 -3.10 5.72
N ASP A 255 2.62 -2.27 5.52
CA ASP A 255 2.67 -0.81 5.63
C ASP A 255 1.68 -0.32 6.70
N THR A 256 2.20 0.29 7.77
CA THR A 256 1.41 0.77 8.92
C THR A 256 1.21 2.30 8.91
N PHE A 257 1.37 2.94 7.74
CA PHE A 257 1.12 4.37 7.49
C PHE A 257 1.97 5.36 8.30
N GLY A 258 3.14 4.94 8.80
CA GLY A 258 4.13 5.82 9.44
C GLY A 258 4.49 5.42 10.87
N ARG A 259 5.28 4.35 11.00
CA ARG A 259 6.12 4.02 12.17
C ARG A 259 7.49 3.57 11.69
#